data_AF-A0A817M9I0-F1
#
_entry.id   AF-A0A817M9I0-F1
#
_cell.length_a   1.000
_cell.length_b   1.000
_cell.length_c   1.000
_cell.angle_alpha   90.00
_cell.angle_beta   90.00
_cell.angle_gamma   90.00
#
_symmetry.space_group_name_H-M   'P 1'
#
loop_
_entity.id
_entity.type
_entity.pdbx_description
1 polymer ?
#
loop_
_entity_poly.entity_id
_entity_poly.type
_entity_poly.pdbx_seq_one_letter_code
_entity_poly.pdbx_strand_id
1 'polypeptide(L)'
;MDSTDFITQRASYFRKLDEIRLSGTLIFYHDETWINSGEEKRAVWVDKHGQGRIRTNQGKGYAFSITIIIDNASWHREVTDDTKPPQRSWRKQMIANWLNDHNVLYADDISKAELLQLVYANLSRKKYKVDEEAKIYRINILRLPIRHCILNPIELAWTNMKTYIRDRNTKFTLTEVNKVAQEWIDNLDATEATNYVNHVKQYEATFKKADMFAERIEEELNDDDDEDEYSVFGADTDDGDGDDE
;
A
#
# COMPACT_ATOMS: atom_id res chain seq x y z
N MET A 1 16.65 -2.85 -10.76
CA MET A 1 16.40 -1.65 -9.94
C MET A 1 14.89 -1.50 -9.81
N ASP A 2 14.38 -1.22 -8.62
CA ASP A 2 12.95 -0.88 -8.49
C ASP A 2 12.68 0.41 -9.28
N SER A 3 11.49 0.53 -9.88
CA SER A 3 11.08 1.79 -10.52
C SER A 3 11.03 2.91 -9.47
N THR A 4 11.36 4.14 -9.89
CA THR A 4 11.28 5.36 -9.08
C THR A 4 9.93 5.53 -8.37
N ASP A 5 8.84 5.06 -9.00
CA ASP A 5 7.50 5.04 -8.40
C ASP A 5 7.43 4.16 -7.14
N PHE A 6 8.06 2.97 -7.19
CA PHE A 6 8.09 2.05 -6.05
C PHE A 6 8.99 2.58 -4.93
N ILE A 7 10.12 3.19 -5.27
CA ILE A 7 11.04 3.83 -4.31
C ILE A 7 10.31 4.98 -3.60
N THR A 8 9.65 5.86 -4.35
CA THR A 8 8.88 6.99 -3.80
C THR A 8 7.76 6.51 -2.88
N GLN A 9 7.01 5.48 -3.29
CA GLN A 9 5.97 4.89 -2.46
C GLN A 9 6.53 4.30 -1.17
N ARG A 10 7.64 3.55 -1.25
CA ARG A 10 8.32 2.95 -0.10
C ARG A 10 8.85 4.00 0.86
N ALA A 11 9.48 5.06 0.36
CA ALA A 11 9.93 6.18 1.18
C ALA A 11 8.78 6.89 1.90
N SER A 12 7.66 7.16 1.20
CA SER A 12 6.47 7.75 1.82
C SER A 12 5.88 6.87 2.92
N TYR A 13 5.85 5.55 2.71
CA TYR A 13 5.43 4.59 3.71
C TYR A 13 6.33 4.64 4.95
N PHE A 14 7.65 4.61 4.77
CA PHE A 14 8.58 4.66 5.91
C PHE A 14 8.45 5.94 6.72
N ARG A 15 8.32 7.11 6.08
CA ARG A 15 8.11 8.39 6.79
C ARG A 15 6.86 8.36 7.65
N LYS A 16 5.73 7.90 7.09
CA LYS A 16 4.48 7.75 7.84
C LYS A 16 4.59 6.76 8.99
N LEU A 17 5.25 5.62 8.76
CA LEU A 17 5.45 4.61 9.78
C LEU A 17 6.31 5.16 10.94
N ASP A 18 7.35 5.93 10.63
CA ASP A 18 8.19 6.58 11.63
C ASP A 18 7.39 7.63 12.43
N GLU A 19 6.56 8.46 11.78
CA GLU A 19 5.63 9.39 12.45
C GLU A 19 4.67 8.67 13.39
N ILE A 20 4.07 7.57 12.94
CA ILE A 20 3.15 6.74 13.73
C ILE A 20 3.87 6.17 14.96
N ARG A 21 5.10 5.67 14.79
CA ARG A 21 5.92 5.15 15.90
C ARG A 21 6.29 6.24 16.90
N LEU A 22 6.68 7.42 16.43
CA LEU A 22 7.03 8.57 17.27
C LEU A 22 5.82 9.10 18.06
N SER A 23 4.61 9.01 17.50
CA SER A 23 3.38 9.45 18.17
C SER A 23 2.91 8.53 19.31
N GLY A 24 3.57 7.37 19.52
CA GLY A 24 3.12 6.38 20.51
C GLY A 24 1.81 5.68 20.14
N THR A 25 1.44 5.70 18.86
CA THR A 25 0.27 5.00 18.31
C THR A 25 0.45 3.49 18.44
N LEU A 26 -0.61 2.77 18.81
CA LEU A 26 -0.62 1.31 18.80
C LEU A 26 -0.71 0.81 17.36
N ILE A 27 0.23 -0.03 16.96
CA ILE A 27 0.32 -0.56 15.60
C ILE A 27 -0.10 -2.02 15.62
N PHE A 28 -1.08 -2.37 14.78
CA PHE A 28 -1.50 -3.74 14.52
C PHE A 28 -1.13 -4.12 13.09
N TYR A 29 -0.49 -5.26 12.92
CA TYR A 29 -0.15 -5.80 11.62
C TYR A 29 -1.19 -6.84 11.24
N HIS A 30 -1.81 -6.68 10.07
CA HIS A 30 -2.88 -7.55 9.58
C HIS A 30 -2.52 -8.09 8.20
N ASP A 31 -2.86 -9.35 7.97
CA ASP A 31 -2.70 -10.07 6.72
C ASP A 31 -3.52 -11.36 6.74
N GLU A 32 -3.90 -11.87 5.57
CA GLU A 32 -4.55 -13.16 5.42
C GLU A 32 -3.63 -14.19 4.79
N THR A 33 -3.48 -15.35 5.43
CA THR A 33 -2.79 -16.50 4.84
C THR A 33 -3.69 -17.72 4.73
N TRP A 34 -3.46 -18.52 3.68
CA TRP A 34 -4.13 -19.79 3.44
C TRP A 34 -3.38 -20.95 4.09
N ILE A 35 -4.15 -21.90 4.61
CA ILE A 35 -3.71 -23.15 5.24
C ILE A 35 -4.62 -24.24 4.62
N ASN A 36 -4.06 -25.28 3.95
CA ASN A 36 -4.77 -26.26 3.07
C ASN A 36 -4.73 -27.72 3.55
N SER A 37 -5.75 -28.58 3.32
CA SER A 37 -6.03 -29.98 3.82
C SER A 37 -5.02 -31.12 3.95
N GLY A 38 -3.77 -30.87 3.59
CA GLY A 38 -2.66 -31.30 4.44
C GLY A 38 -2.55 -30.49 5.74
N GLU A 39 -3.49 -29.55 5.97
CA GLU A 39 -3.57 -28.42 6.89
C GLU A 39 -4.89 -27.61 6.63
N GLU A 40 -6.11 -28.16 6.62
CA GLU A 40 -7.31 -27.34 6.21
C GLU A 40 -7.95 -26.56 7.38
N LYS A 41 -8.96 -25.75 7.02
CA LYS A 41 -9.85 -24.99 7.92
C LYS A 41 -11.33 -25.35 7.76
N ARG A 42 -12.10 -25.08 8.82
CA ARG A 42 -13.51 -24.61 8.75
C ARG A 42 -13.67 -23.44 9.75
N ALA A 43 -13.97 -22.25 9.23
CA ALA A 43 -14.26 -20.98 9.90
C ALA A 43 -13.06 -20.05 10.22
N VAL A 44 -13.28 -18.76 9.91
CA VAL A 44 -12.45 -17.60 10.26
C VAL A 44 -13.22 -16.86 11.36
N TRP A 45 -12.63 -16.83 12.55
CA TRP A 45 -13.07 -16.16 13.80
C TRP A 45 -14.51 -16.42 14.28
N VAL A 46 -14.63 -17.01 15.47
CA VAL A 46 -15.84 -16.96 16.29
C VAL A 46 -15.38 -16.71 17.73
N ASP A 47 -15.78 -15.59 18.33
CA ASP A 47 -15.66 -15.45 19.78
C ASP A 47 -16.74 -16.31 20.46
N LYS A 48 -16.51 -16.74 21.69
CA LYS A 48 -17.41 -17.62 22.46
C LYS A 48 -18.83 -17.08 22.72
N HIS A 49 -19.15 -15.86 22.28
CA HIS A 49 -20.43 -15.16 22.43
C HIS A 49 -20.92 -14.40 21.17
N GLY A 50 -20.24 -14.47 20.02
CA GLY A 50 -20.62 -13.75 18.79
C GLY A 50 -20.67 -12.22 18.90
N GLN A 51 -19.90 -11.61 19.81
CA GLN A 51 -19.75 -10.16 19.93
C GLN A 51 -18.28 -9.73 19.99
N GLY A 52 -17.66 -9.60 18.81
CA GLY A 52 -16.42 -8.85 18.65
C GLY A 52 -16.72 -7.36 18.70
N ARG A 53 -16.59 -6.73 19.88
CA ARG A 53 -16.54 -5.27 20.01
C ARG A 53 -15.16 -4.85 20.47
N ILE A 54 -14.52 -3.99 19.67
CA ILE A 54 -13.42 -3.15 20.14
C ILE A 54 -13.98 -2.30 21.28
N ARG A 55 -13.36 -2.35 22.47
CA ARG A 55 -13.76 -1.48 23.60
C ARG A 55 -13.58 -0.02 23.18
N THR A 56 -14.67 0.66 22.82
CA THR A 56 -14.68 2.11 22.75
C THR A 56 -14.85 2.64 24.17
N ASN A 57 -13.79 3.18 24.76
CA ASN A 57 -13.89 3.94 26.01
C ASN A 57 -14.63 5.26 25.73
N GLN A 58 -15.96 5.19 25.66
CA GLN A 58 -16.80 6.36 25.87
C GLN A 58 -16.76 6.69 27.36
N GLY A 59 -15.69 7.38 27.76
CA GLY A 59 -15.46 7.80 29.14
C GLY A 59 -14.01 7.68 29.52
N LYS A 60 -13.33 8.84 29.64
CA LYS A 60 -12.02 9.03 30.27
C LYS A 60 -10.81 8.46 29.52
N GLY A 61 -10.33 9.25 28.56
CA GLY A 61 -8.95 9.73 28.49
C GLY A 61 -7.82 8.76 28.81
N TYR A 62 -7.56 7.81 27.90
CA TYR A 62 -6.23 7.56 27.35
C TYR A 62 -6.47 7.21 25.88
N ALA A 63 -6.49 8.22 25.01
CA ALA A 63 -6.75 8.04 23.59
C ALA A 63 -5.47 7.55 22.91
N PHE A 64 -5.16 6.26 23.08
CA PHE A 64 -4.18 5.64 22.20
C PHE A 64 -4.75 5.71 20.78
N SER A 65 -4.04 6.41 19.90
CA SER A 65 -4.29 6.29 18.46
C SER A 65 -3.99 4.85 18.06
N ILE A 66 -4.80 4.29 17.17
CA ILE A 66 -4.61 2.93 16.65
C ILE A 66 -4.35 3.04 15.15
N THR A 67 -3.29 2.38 14.68
CA THR A 67 -3.06 2.16 13.24
C THR A 67 -3.06 0.67 12.95
N ILE A 68 -3.81 0.27 11.92
CA ILE A 68 -3.73 -1.07 11.34
C ILE A 68 -2.93 -0.97 10.04
N ILE A 69 -1.90 -1.81 9.93
CA ILE A 69 -1.12 -2.00 8.72
C ILE A 69 -1.71 -3.18 7.96
N ILE A 70 -2.10 -2.94 6.70
CA ILE A 70 -2.70 -3.94 5.82
C ILE A 70 -1.93 -4.05 4.51
N ASP A 71 -2.08 -5.18 3.83
CA ASP A 71 -1.50 -5.40 2.51
C ASP A 71 -2.28 -4.66 1.41
N ASN A 72 -2.00 -4.99 0.15
CA ASN A 72 -2.62 -4.35 -1.01
C ASN A 72 -3.59 -5.26 -1.75
N ALA A 73 -4.16 -6.27 -1.08
CA ALA A 73 -5.13 -7.14 -1.67
C ALA A 73 -6.33 -6.37 -2.25
N SER A 74 -6.97 -6.96 -3.26
CA SER A 74 -8.01 -6.29 -4.04
C SER A 74 -9.21 -5.87 -3.19
N TRP A 75 -9.55 -6.65 -2.16
CA TRP A 75 -10.64 -6.35 -1.21
C TRP A 75 -10.33 -5.11 -0.35
N HIS A 76 -9.07 -4.88 0.05
CA HIS A 76 -8.69 -3.66 0.75
C HIS A 76 -8.64 -2.42 -0.14
N ARG A 77 -8.74 -2.60 -1.46
CA ARG A 77 -8.73 -1.54 -2.47
C ARG A 77 -10.12 -1.28 -3.04
N GLU A 78 -11.16 -1.83 -2.45
CA GLU A 78 -12.52 -1.55 -2.87
C GLU A 78 -12.87 -0.08 -2.57
N VAL A 79 -13.12 0.66 -3.65
CA VAL A 79 -13.45 2.08 -3.61
C VAL A 79 -14.93 2.25 -3.27
N THR A 80 -15.25 3.28 -2.50
CA THR A 80 -16.63 3.66 -2.20
C THR A 80 -17.39 4.06 -3.47
N ASP A 81 -18.71 3.88 -3.48
CA ASP A 81 -19.49 4.09 -4.71
C ASP A 81 -19.45 5.56 -5.19
N ASP A 82 -19.27 6.54 -4.28
CA ASP A 82 -19.09 7.95 -4.63
C ASP A 82 -17.78 8.19 -5.39
N THR A 83 -16.68 7.57 -4.99
CA THR A 83 -15.36 7.82 -5.62
C THR A 83 -14.98 6.80 -6.69
N LYS A 84 -15.85 5.83 -6.96
CA LYS A 84 -15.65 4.78 -7.96
C LYS A 84 -15.86 5.36 -9.37
N PRO A 85 -14.84 5.34 -10.24
CA PRO A 85 -14.98 5.88 -11.59
C PRO A 85 -15.96 5.03 -12.42
N PRO A 86 -16.90 5.65 -13.13
CA PRO A 86 -17.69 5.00 -14.18
C PRO A 86 -16.80 4.27 -15.18
N GLN A 87 -17.22 3.07 -15.60
CA GLN A 87 -16.48 2.28 -16.59
C GLN A 87 -16.99 2.54 -18.01
N ARG A 88 -16.14 2.32 -19.02
CA ARG A 88 -16.52 2.44 -20.44
C ARG A 88 -17.70 1.54 -20.83
N SER A 89 -17.89 0.43 -20.12
CA SER A 89 -19.00 -0.51 -20.29
C SER A 89 -20.34 -0.01 -19.74
N TRP A 90 -20.35 1.02 -18.87
CA TRP A 90 -21.58 1.55 -18.27
C TRP A 90 -22.50 2.19 -19.31
N ARG A 91 -23.81 2.21 -19.04
CA ARG A 91 -24.77 2.92 -19.90
C ARG A 91 -24.55 4.43 -19.78
N LYS A 92 -24.81 5.18 -20.87
CA LYS A 92 -24.67 6.66 -20.90
C LYS A 92 -25.38 7.32 -19.71
N GLN A 93 -26.60 6.87 -19.38
CA GLN A 93 -27.38 7.38 -18.25
C GLN A 93 -26.70 7.17 -16.89
N MET A 94 -26.00 6.05 -16.67
CA MET A 94 -25.31 5.81 -15.39
C MET A 94 -24.12 6.76 -15.21
N ILE A 95 -23.42 7.07 -16.30
CA ILE A 95 -22.31 8.04 -16.31
C ILE A 95 -22.86 9.45 -16.04
N ALA A 96 -23.99 9.80 -16.66
CA ALA A 96 -24.68 11.07 -16.41
C ALA A 96 -25.15 11.19 -14.94
N ASN A 97 -25.72 10.13 -14.36
CA ASN A 97 -26.11 10.12 -12.95
C ASN A 97 -24.92 10.37 -12.02
N TRP A 98 -23.78 9.72 -12.28
CA TRP A 98 -22.56 9.96 -11.50
C TRP A 98 -22.11 11.44 -11.57
N LEU A 99 -22.18 12.08 -12.74
CA LEU A 99 -21.85 13.51 -12.89
C LEU A 99 -22.84 14.40 -12.14
N ASN A 100 -24.13 14.06 -12.15
CA ASN A 100 -25.15 14.77 -11.38
C ASN A 100 -24.89 14.65 -9.87
N ASP A 101 -24.55 13.46 -9.38
CA ASP A 101 -24.20 13.23 -7.97
C ASP A 101 -22.94 14.03 -7.55
N HIS A 102 -22.05 14.33 -8.51
CA HIS A 102 -20.86 15.16 -8.33
C HIS A 102 -21.08 16.65 -8.64
N ASN A 103 -22.32 17.06 -8.93
CA ASN A 103 -22.69 18.43 -9.32
C ASN A 103 -21.90 18.99 -10.52
N VAL A 104 -21.58 18.13 -11.51
CA VAL A 104 -20.88 18.52 -12.74
C VAL A 104 -21.89 18.78 -13.85
N LEU A 105 -21.90 20.00 -14.38
CA LEU A 105 -22.77 20.39 -15.50
C LEU A 105 -22.23 19.83 -16.82
N TYR A 106 -23.14 19.39 -17.69
CA TYR A 106 -22.85 18.90 -19.03
C TYR A 106 -23.94 19.34 -20.02
N ALA A 107 -23.63 19.39 -21.31
CA ALA A 107 -24.58 19.78 -22.36
C ALA A 107 -25.60 18.65 -22.64
N ASP A 108 -26.82 18.99 -23.08
CA ASP A 108 -27.89 18.02 -23.32
C ASP A 108 -27.57 17.01 -24.45
N ASP A 109 -26.78 17.43 -25.44
CA ASP A 109 -26.37 16.65 -26.62
C ASP A 109 -25.04 15.90 -26.44
N ILE A 110 -24.43 15.98 -25.25
CA ILE A 110 -23.10 15.44 -24.97
C ILE A 110 -23.00 13.94 -25.31
N SER A 111 -21.90 13.55 -25.96
CA SER A 111 -21.64 12.15 -26.26
C SER A 111 -21.22 11.35 -25.02
N LYS A 112 -21.28 10.02 -25.11
CA LYS A 112 -20.78 9.14 -24.04
C LYS A 112 -19.27 9.33 -23.79
N ALA A 113 -18.51 9.63 -24.85
CA ALA A 113 -17.07 9.84 -24.75
C ALA A 113 -16.74 11.13 -23.99
N GLU A 114 -17.45 12.22 -24.28
CA GLU A 114 -17.30 13.50 -23.57
C GLU A 114 -17.75 13.40 -22.10
N LEU A 115 -18.84 12.67 -21.81
CA LEU A 115 -19.23 12.38 -20.43
C LEU A 115 -18.10 11.67 -19.66
N LEU A 116 -17.45 10.66 -20.26
CA LEU A 116 -16.31 10.00 -19.63
C LEU A 116 -15.12 10.95 -19.45
N GLN A 117 -14.87 11.84 -20.39
CA GLN A 117 -13.81 12.84 -20.26
C GLN A 117 -14.07 13.79 -19.08
N LEU A 118 -15.32 14.26 -18.92
CA LEU A 118 -15.72 15.07 -17.77
C LEU A 118 -15.60 14.31 -16.45
N VAL A 119 -15.96 13.02 -16.44
CA VAL A 119 -15.76 12.15 -15.28
C VAL A 119 -14.29 12.10 -14.91
N TYR A 120 -13.39 11.78 -15.85
CA TYR A 120 -11.96 11.68 -15.59
C TYR A 120 -11.34 13.02 -15.15
N ALA A 121 -11.84 14.14 -15.66
CA ALA A 121 -11.41 15.48 -15.27
C ALA A 121 -11.87 15.88 -13.86
N ASN A 122 -12.98 15.31 -13.37
CA ASN A 122 -13.57 15.62 -12.06
C ASN A 122 -13.44 14.45 -11.06
N LEU A 123 -12.48 13.56 -11.26
CA LEU A 123 -12.25 12.46 -10.31
C LEU A 123 -11.80 12.99 -8.96
N SER A 124 -12.58 12.70 -7.94
CA SER A 124 -12.19 12.93 -6.56
C SER A 124 -11.11 11.93 -6.12
N ARG A 125 -10.40 12.27 -5.04
CA ARG A 125 -9.45 11.34 -4.43
C ARG A 125 -10.19 10.07 -3.99
N LYS A 126 -9.70 8.92 -4.44
CA LYS A 126 -10.26 7.61 -4.08
C LYS A 126 -10.40 7.47 -2.58
N LYS A 127 -11.59 7.10 -2.12
CA LYS A 127 -11.87 6.66 -0.75
C LYS A 127 -12.10 5.16 -0.79
N TYR A 128 -11.53 4.46 0.18
CA TYR A 128 -11.69 3.00 0.27
C TYR A 128 -12.70 2.66 1.34
N LYS A 129 -13.52 1.64 1.09
CA LYS A 129 -14.57 1.21 2.04
C LYS A 129 -13.98 0.86 3.41
N VAL A 130 -12.83 0.18 3.43
CA VAL A 130 -12.10 -0.17 4.67
C VAL A 130 -11.68 1.07 5.45
N ASP A 131 -11.23 2.13 4.77
CA ASP A 131 -10.76 3.36 5.42
C ASP A 131 -11.94 4.14 6.02
N GLU A 132 -13.07 4.19 5.31
CA GLU A 132 -14.28 4.84 5.83
C GLU A 132 -14.84 4.10 7.04
N GLU A 133 -14.86 2.77 7.02
CA GLU A 133 -15.27 1.96 8.17
C GLU A 133 -14.31 2.15 9.36
N ALA A 134 -12.99 2.09 9.13
CA ALA A 134 -11.99 2.28 10.17
C ALA A 134 -12.07 3.67 10.83
N LYS A 135 -12.39 4.71 10.06
CA LYS A 135 -12.58 6.08 10.57
C LYS A 135 -13.68 6.18 11.62
N ILE A 136 -14.77 5.40 11.50
CA ILE A 136 -15.86 5.35 12.50
C ILE A 136 -15.30 5.01 13.89
N TYR A 137 -14.31 4.13 13.93
CA TYR A 137 -13.63 3.69 15.15
C TYR A 137 -12.37 4.50 15.49
N ARG A 138 -12.09 5.58 14.73
CA ARG A 138 -10.87 6.40 14.85
C ARG A 138 -9.58 5.57 14.67
N ILE A 139 -9.66 4.56 13.82
CA ILE A 139 -8.54 3.72 13.44
C ILE A 139 -7.94 4.26 12.15
N ASN A 140 -6.63 4.44 12.13
CA ASN A 140 -5.88 4.79 10.95
C ASN A 140 -5.48 3.53 10.17
N ILE A 141 -5.58 3.59 8.84
CA ILE A 141 -5.15 2.49 7.96
C ILE A 141 -3.86 2.92 7.25
N LEU A 142 -2.82 2.10 7.39
CA LEU A 142 -1.58 2.25 6.63
C LEU A 142 -1.42 1.05 5.71
N ARG A 143 -1.35 1.27 4.41
CA ARG A 143 -1.10 0.19 3.44
C ARG A 143 0.39 0.02 3.21
N LEU A 144 0.86 -1.22 3.14
CA LEU A 144 2.24 -1.54 2.77
C LEU A 144 2.60 -0.95 1.39
N PRO A 145 3.88 -0.77 1.07
CA PRO A 145 4.31 -0.54 -0.30
C PRO A 145 3.96 -1.74 -1.19
N ILE A 146 3.61 -1.48 -2.43
CA ILE A 146 3.28 -2.53 -3.42
C ILE A 146 4.50 -3.45 -3.57
N ARG A 147 4.27 -4.78 -3.58
CA ARG A 147 5.30 -5.83 -3.69
C ARG A 147 6.29 -5.91 -2.52
N HIS A 148 5.96 -5.36 -1.36
CA HIS A 148 6.83 -5.38 -0.18
C HIS A 148 6.18 -6.06 1.03
N CYS A 149 5.64 -7.27 0.85
CA CYS A 149 5.10 -8.06 1.97
C CYS A 149 6.15 -8.34 3.06
N ILE A 150 7.44 -8.37 2.72
CA ILE A 150 8.55 -8.49 3.68
C ILE A 150 8.57 -7.39 4.75
N LEU A 151 7.89 -6.26 4.51
CA LEU A 151 7.73 -5.18 5.48
C LEU A 151 6.58 -5.42 6.48
N ASN A 152 5.93 -6.59 6.41
CA ASN A 152 4.87 -6.99 7.32
C ASN A 152 5.38 -8.11 8.26
N PRO A 153 5.55 -7.85 9.57
CA PRO A 153 6.05 -8.84 10.53
C PRO A 153 5.20 -10.12 10.62
N ILE A 154 3.90 -10.03 10.29
CA ILE A 154 3.00 -11.18 10.31
C ILE A 154 3.39 -12.27 9.30
N GLU A 155 4.13 -11.93 8.23
CA GLU A 155 4.64 -12.92 7.28
C GLU A 155 5.69 -13.85 7.91
N LEU A 156 6.47 -13.33 8.85
CA LEU A 156 7.42 -14.10 9.64
C LEU A 156 6.67 -15.01 10.62
N ALA A 157 5.64 -14.48 11.28
CA ALA A 157 4.76 -15.25 12.14
C ALA A 157 4.09 -16.40 11.37
N TRP A 158 3.60 -16.14 10.16
CA TRP A 158 3.03 -17.17 9.29
C TRP A 158 4.05 -18.23 8.89
N THR A 159 5.26 -17.82 8.54
CA THR A 159 6.34 -18.76 8.18
C THR A 159 6.68 -19.69 9.34
N ASN A 160 6.79 -19.15 10.55
CA ASN A 160 7.11 -19.94 11.75
C ASN A 160 5.94 -20.84 12.16
N MET A 161 4.71 -20.33 12.14
CA MET A 161 3.53 -21.14 12.44
C MET A 161 3.39 -22.31 11.46
N LYS A 162 3.55 -22.07 10.15
CA LYS A 162 3.49 -23.14 9.13
C LYS A 162 4.59 -24.17 9.32
N THR A 163 5.80 -23.73 9.69
CA THR A 163 6.90 -24.65 10.02
C THR A 163 6.55 -25.48 11.25
N TYR A 164 6.01 -24.85 12.29
CA TYR A 164 5.59 -25.53 13.52
C TYR A 164 4.50 -26.57 13.28
N ILE A 165 3.50 -26.25 12.45
CA ILE A 165 2.42 -27.17 12.07
C ILE A 165 3.00 -28.31 11.24
N ARG A 166 3.81 -28.04 10.21
CA ARG A 166 4.43 -29.07 9.37
C ARG A 166 5.21 -30.11 10.19
N ASP A 167 5.93 -29.68 11.22
CA ASP A 167 6.76 -30.56 12.04
C ASP A 167 5.93 -31.44 13.01
N ARG A 168 4.68 -31.06 13.32
CA ARG A 168 3.82 -31.72 14.32
C ARG A 168 2.58 -32.38 13.74
N ASN A 169 2.18 -32.00 12.54
CA ASN A 169 1.01 -32.56 11.88
C ASN A 169 1.31 -33.95 11.32
N THR A 170 1.07 -34.96 12.15
CA THR A 170 1.28 -36.37 11.82
C THR A 170 0.04 -37.04 11.23
N LYS A 171 -1.14 -36.42 11.36
CA LYS A 171 -2.43 -36.99 10.96
C LYS A 171 -2.95 -36.45 9.63
N PHE A 172 -2.36 -35.37 9.11
CA PHE A 172 -2.78 -34.73 7.86
C PHE A 172 -4.28 -34.38 7.85
N THR A 173 -4.80 -33.92 9.01
CA THR A 173 -6.21 -33.51 9.15
C THR A 173 -6.32 -32.08 9.67
N LEU A 174 -7.44 -31.46 9.35
CA LEU A 174 -7.75 -30.04 9.62
C LEU A 174 -7.93 -29.81 11.11
N THR A 175 -8.51 -30.80 11.78
CA THR A 175 -8.74 -30.75 13.22
C THR A 175 -7.42 -30.73 13.96
N GLU A 176 -6.44 -31.54 13.53
CA GLU A 176 -5.11 -31.55 14.13
C GLU A 176 -4.37 -30.24 13.82
N VAL A 177 -4.46 -29.75 12.59
CA VAL A 177 -3.84 -28.48 12.19
C VAL A 177 -4.40 -27.30 12.94
N ASN A 178 -5.72 -27.21 13.10
CA ASN A 178 -6.34 -26.16 13.89
C ASN A 178 -5.88 -26.22 15.36
N LYS A 179 -5.83 -27.43 15.93
CA LYS A 179 -5.32 -27.64 17.29
C LYS A 179 -3.86 -27.19 17.44
N VAL A 180 -2.98 -27.60 16.52
CA VAL A 180 -1.54 -27.25 16.54
C VAL A 180 -1.33 -25.76 16.26
N ALA A 181 -2.13 -25.15 15.40
CA ALA A 181 -2.11 -23.71 15.16
C ALA A 181 -2.53 -22.94 16.43
N GLN A 182 -3.58 -23.39 17.12
CA GLN A 182 -4.01 -22.78 18.37
C GLN A 182 -2.95 -22.93 19.47
N GLU A 183 -2.33 -24.10 19.57
CA GLU A 183 -1.21 -24.33 20.50
C GLU A 183 -0.03 -23.39 20.19
N TRP A 184 0.30 -23.17 18.91
CA TRP A 184 1.33 -22.22 18.53
C TRP A 184 0.96 -20.78 18.93
N ILE A 185 -0.29 -20.37 18.69
CA ILE A 185 -0.80 -19.04 19.08
C ILE A 185 -0.73 -18.85 20.60
N ASP A 186 -1.14 -19.86 21.37
CA ASP A 186 -1.15 -19.80 22.84
C ASP A 186 0.26 -19.74 23.44
N ASN A 187 1.26 -20.28 22.72
CA ASN A 187 2.67 -20.26 23.12
C ASN A 187 3.44 -19.04 22.58
N LEU A 188 2.87 -18.26 21.65
CA LEU A 188 3.52 -17.08 21.10
C LEU A 188 3.66 -16.01 22.19
N ASP A 189 4.89 -15.73 22.59
CA ASP A 189 5.18 -14.76 23.63
C ASP A 189 5.54 -13.37 23.06
N ALA A 190 5.60 -12.38 23.95
CA ALA A 190 5.94 -11.01 23.59
C ALA A 190 7.38 -10.85 23.06
N THR A 191 8.31 -11.72 23.48
CA THR A 191 9.71 -11.69 23.05
C THR A 191 9.81 -12.12 21.59
N GLU A 192 9.16 -13.23 21.24
CA GLU A 192 9.12 -13.75 19.88
C GLU A 192 8.41 -12.78 18.94
N ALA A 193 7.25 -12.23 19.34
CA ALA A 193 6.57 -11.19 18.57
C ALA A 193 7.45 -9.95 18.34
N THR A 194 8.21 -9.54 19.36
CA THR A 194 9.16 -8.42 19.26
C THR A 194 10.28 -8.73 18.27
N ASN A 195 10.76 -9.98 18.21
CA ASN A 195 11.79 -10.39 17.26
C ASN A 195 11.30 -10.27 15.82
N TYR A 196 10.05 -10.63 15.52
CA TYR A 196 9.49 -10.46 14.17
C TYR A 196 9.47 -8.98 13.75
N VAL A 197 9.04 -8.10 14.65
CA VAL A 197 9.04 -6.65 14.39
C VAL A 197 10.46 -6.12 14.20
N ASN A 198 11.41 -6.55 15.02
CA ASN A 198 12.80 -6.14 14.90
C ASN A 198 13.46 -6.63 13.61
N HIS A 199 13.14 -7.83 13.16
CA HIS A 199 13.60 -8.37 11.88
C HIS A 199 13.13 -7.51 10.72
N VAL A 200 11.86 -7.09 10.73
CA VAL A 200 11.34 -6.16 9.72
C VAL A 200 12.03 -4.81 9.77
N LYS A 201 12.30 -4.26 10.96
CA LYS A 201 13.07 -3.00 11.09
C LYS A 201 14.47 -3.08 10.46
N GLN A 202 15.11 -4.26 10.44
CA GLN A 202 16.38 -4.44 9.74
C GLN A 202 16.20 -4.33 8.22
N TYR A 203 15.15 -4.95 7.66
CA TYR A 203 14.81 -4.77 6.25
C TYR A 203 14.48 -3.32 5.92
N GLU A 204 13.71 -2.64 6.76
CA GLU A 204 13.43 -1.20 6.59
C GLU A 204 14.73 -0.38 6.49
N ALA A 205 15.70 -0.64 7.37
CA ALA A 205 17.00 0.05 7.35
C ALA A 205 17.81 -0.27 6.08
N THR A 206 17.78 -1.52 5.62
CA THR A 206 18.42 -1.93 4.36
C THR A 206 17.80 -1.22 3.16
N PHE A 207 16.47 -1.17 3.08
CA PHE A 207 15.77 -0.46 2.00
C PHE A 207 16.06 1.04 2.03
N LYS A 208 16.01 1.70 3.20
CA LYS A 208 16.35 3.12 3.33
C LYS A 208 17.76 3.42 2.81
N LYS A 209 18.75 2.58 3.11
CA LYS A 209 20.12 2.73 2.60
C LYS A 209 20.23 2.50 1.10
N ALA A 210 19.55 1.48 0.58
CA ALA A 210 19.53 1.19 -0.85
C ALA A 210 18.87 2.32 -1.65
N ASP A 211 17.79 2.90 -1.12
CA ASP A 211 17.08 4.02 -1.74
C ASP A 211 17.95 5.28 -1.81
N MET A 212 18.63 5.64 -0.70
CA MET A 212 19.58 6.76 -0.68
C MET A 212 20.77 6.54 -1.64
N PHE A 213 21.24 5.30 -1.76
CA PHE A 213 22.32 4.97 -2.69
C PHE A 213 21.86 5.09 -4.15
N ALA A 214 20.65 4.64 -4.47
CA ALA A 214 20.07 4.75 -5.80
C ALA A 214 19.92 6.22 -6.23
N GLU A 215 19.40 7.07 -5.34
CA GLU A 215 19.27 8.53 -5.56
C GLU A 215 20.63 9.17 -5.84
N ARG A 216 21.65 8.84 -5.04
CA ARG A 216 23.01 9.35 -5.25
C ARG A 216 23.62 8.96 -6.60
N ILE A 217 23.41 7.72 -7.06
CA ILE A 217 23.90 7.28 -8.38
C ILE A 217 23.17 8.03 -9.50
N GLU A 218 21.88 8.29 -9.35
CA GLU A 218 21.10 9.07 -10.32
C GLU A 218 21.59 10.53 -10.39
N GLU A 219 21.93 11.14 -9.25
CA GLU A 219 22.57 12.47 -9.19
C GLU A 219 23.94 12.45 -9.90
N GLU A 220 24.81 11.49 -9.56
CA GLU A 220 26.16 11.38 -10.16
C GLU A 220 26.09 11.16 -11.69
N LEU A 221 25.12 10.40 -12.21
CA LEU A 221 24.95 10.18 -13.65
C LEU A 221 24.39 11.40 -14.39
N ASN A 222 23.57 12.23 -13.74
CA ASN A 222 23.05 13.44 -14.35
C ASN A 222 24.10 14.57 -14.41
N ASP A 223 25.06 14.57 -13.49
CA ASP A 223 26.16 15.55 -13.47
C ASP A 223 27.23 15.24 -14.55
N ASP A 224 27.32 14.00 -15.04
CA ASP A 224 28.29 13.57 -16.07
C ASP A 224 27.82 13.83 -17.53
N ASP A 225 26.56 14.22 -17.76
CA ASP A 225 25.99 14.49 -19.11
C ASP A 225 26.13 15.98 -19.55
N ASP A 226 26.70 16.87 -18.72
CA ASP A 226 26.88 18.30 -19.02
C ASP A 226 28.28 18.66 -19.60
N GLU A 227 29.17 17.69 -19.82
CA GLU A 227 30.47 17.90 -20.51
C GLU A 227 30.55 17.06 -21.78
N ASP A 228 29.96 17.53 -22.90
CA ASP A 228 30.54 17.43 -24.27
C ASP A 228 29.52 17.84 -25.36
N GLU A 229 29.55 19.10 -25.81
CA GLU A 229 29.56 19.43 -27.26
C GLU A 229 29.72 20.95 -27.48
N TYR A 230 30.96 21.42 -27.64
CA TYR A 230 31.28 22.48 -28.61
C TYR A 230 32.74 22.33 -29.07
N SER A 231 32.97 21.32 -29.89
CA SER A 231 34.20 21.22 -30.70
C SER A 231 33.94 21.83 -32.08
N VAL A 232 34.51 23.02 -32.26
CA VAL A 232 35.09 23.60 -33.49
C VAL A 232 34.82 22.84 -34.80
N PHE A 233 34.03 23.46 -35.69
CA PHE A 233 34.20 23.30 -37.13
C PHE A 233 34.76 24.62 -37.70
N GLY A 234 35.99 24.56 -38.20
CA GLY A 234 36.67 25.67 -38.85
C GLY A 234 36.31 25.81 -40.33
N ALA A 235 36.66 27.00 -40.87
CA ALA A 235 37.15 27.32 -42.22
C ALA A 235 36.39 26.73 -43.44
N ASP A 236 36.04 27.43 -44.51
CA ASP A 236 36.51 28.71 -45.08
C ASP A 236 35.61 29.01 -46.32
N THR A 237 35.79 30.22 -46.89
CA THR A 237 35.37 30.70 -48.24
C THR A 237 33.90 31.14 -48.40
N ASP A 238 33.53 32.21 -49.10
CA ASP A 238 34.25 33.09 -50.03
C ASP A 238 33.44 34.38 -50.30
N ASP A 239 34.15 35.41 -50.73
CA ASP A 239 33.77 36.49 -51.65
C ASP A 239 32.58 37.45 -51.38
N GLY A 240 32.94 38.75 -51.30
CA GLY A 240 32.65 39.64 -52.42
C GLY A 240 31.94 40.98 -52.14
N ASP A 241 32.61 42.06 -52.56
CA ASP A 241 32.16 43.44 -52.81
C ASP A 241 31.87 44.33 -51.58
N GLY A 242 32.37 45.56 -51.45
CA GLY A 242 33.07 46.50 -52.35
C GLY A 242 32.89 47.88 -51.71
N ASP A 243 33.98 48.63 -51.49
CA ASP A 243 34.24 49.97 -52.05
C ASP A 243 34.29 51.04 -50.94
N ASP A 244 35.47 51.63 -50.74
CA ASP A 244 35.79 53.02 -51.16
C ASP A 244 36.97 53.65 -50.37
N GLU A 245 37.84 54.28 -51.16
CA GLU A 245 39.02 55.14 -50.91
C GLU A 245 40.39 54.53 -50.54
#